data_AF-A0A0M0LS60-F1
#
_entry.id   AF-A0A0M0LS60-F1
#
_cell.length_a   1.000
_cell.length_b   1.000
_cell.length_c   1.000
_cell.angle_alpha   90.00
_cell.angle_beta   90.00
_cell.angle_gamma   90.00
#
_symmetry.space_group_name_H-M   'P 1'
#
loop_
_entity.id
_entity.type
_entity.pdbx_description
1 polymer ?
#
loop_
_entity_poly.entity_id
_entity_poly.type
_entity_poly.pdbx_seq_one_letter_code
_entity_poly.pdbx_strand_id
1 'polypeptide(L)'
;MPTVSYLRLDGKVAAPDRFALAECFNSDASIDLMLLTTSVGGLGLTLTGADVVIFLDHDWNPMKDLQAMDRAHRIGQRRVVNVYRLVTRGTLEEKIMSAQAFKRHVAATVVNQQNAALSTMNTHELLDLFELAPARPADATTPDEAMLAEYAASATGA
;
A
#
# COMPACT_ATOMS: atom_id res chain seq x y z
N MET A 1 5.99 -8.38 29.02
CA MET A 1 5.87 -7.84 27.64
C MET A 1 5.23 -6.47 27.75
N PRO A 2 5.73 -5.43 27.07
CA PRO A 2 5.05 -4.13 27.08
C PRO A 2 3.62 -4.32 26.54
N THR A 3 2.64 -3.79 27.28
CA THR A 3 1.24 -3.82 26.89
C THR A 3 1.06 -2.83 25.76
N VAL A 4 0.64 -3.30 24.59
CA VAL A 4 0.41 -2.45 23.40
C VAL A 4 -0.94 -1.74 23.55
N SER A 5 -0.94 -0.41 23.48
CA SER A 5 -2.14 0.41 23.51
C SER A 5 -2.74 0.51 22.11
N TYR A 6 -4.07 0.39 21.99
CA TYR A 6 -4.73 0.46 20.69
C TYR A 6 -6.08 1.17 20.73
N LEU A 7 -6.44 1.81 19.61
CA LEU A 7 -7.78 2.30 19.32
C LEU A 7 -8.40 1.49 18.19
N ARG A 8 -9.73 1.36 18.20
CA ARG A 8 -10.47 0.66 17.13
C ARG A 8 -11.54 1.59 16.54
N LEU A 9 -11.50 1.73 15.22
CA LEU A 9 -12.42 2.53 14.44
C LEU A 9 -13.07 1.65 13.36
N ASP A 10 -14.23 1.10 13.68
CA ASP A 10 -15.00 0.20 12.81
C ASP A 10 -16.41 0.75 12.55
N GLY A 11 -17.22 -0.01 11.80
CA GLY A 11 -18.60 0.39 11.46
C GLY A 11 -19.56 0.48 12.66
N LYS A 12 -19.18 -0.02 13.84
CA LYS A 12 -20.00 0.02 15.06
C LYS A 12 -19.80 1.32 15.84
N VAL A 13 -18.72 2.04 15.59
CA VAL A 13 -18.48 3.36 16.18
C VAL A 13 -19.45 4.38 15.57
N ALA A 14 -20.14 5.13 16.43
CA ALA A 14 -21.07 6.17 15.99
C ALA A 14 -20.33 7.27 15.22
N ALA A 15 -20.98 7.82 14.19
CA ALA A 15 -20.39 8.86 13.35
C ALA A 15 -19.75 10.05 14.11
N PRO A 16 -20.37 10.63 15.17
CA PRO A 16 -19.76 11.76 15.89
C PRO A 16 -18.45 11.37 16.60
N ASP A 17 -18.34 10.14 17.10
CA ASP A 17 -17.19 9.71 17.89
C ASP A 17 -15.96 9.39 17.04
N ARG A 18 -16.15 9.11 15.74
CA ARG A 18 -15.05 8.75 14.82
C ARG A 18 -14.01 9.86 14.69
N PHE A 19 -14.45 11.12 14.67
CA PHE A 19 -13.53 12.26 14.59
C PHE A 19 -12.73 12.44 15.88
N ALA A 20 -13.39 12.31 17.04
CA ALA A 20 -12.73 12.40 18.34
C ALA A 20 -11.68 11.29 18.52
N LEU A 21 -11.97 10.06 18.07
CA LEU A 21 -11.00 8.95 18.09
C LEU A 21 -9.78 9.22 17.19
N ALA A 22 -9.99 9.76 15.99
CA ALA A 22 -8.89 10.11 15.09
C ALA A 22 -8.02 11.25 15.66
N GLU A 23 -8.64 12.24 16.28
CA GLU A 23 -7.94 13.35 16.94
C GLU A 23 -7.13 12.87 18.16
N CYS A 24 -7.71 11.97 18.95
CA CYS A 24 -7.04 11.30 20.07
C CYS A 24 -5.79 10.55 19.59
N PHE A 25 -5.93 9.73 18.53
CA PHE A 25 -4.79 9.02 17.93
C PHE A 25 -3.69 9.96 17.40
N ASN A 26 -4.06 11.12 16.84
CA ASN A 26 -3.07 12.08 16.33
C ASN A 26 -2.35 12.86 17.44
N SER A 27 -2.98 13.02 18.61
CA SER A 27 -2.48 13.86 19.70
C SER A 27 -1.76 13.07 20.79
N ASP A 28 -2.18 11.83 21.02
CA ASP A 28 -1.68 10.98 22.09
C ASP A 28 -0.63 9.98 21.59
N ALA A 29 0.63 10.25 21.94
CA ALA A 29 1.76 9.38 21.58
C ALA A 29 1.83 8.09 22.42
N SER A 30 0.97 7.91 23.43
CA SER A 30 0.89 6.66 24.22
C SER A 30 0.08 5.56 23.52
N ILE A 31 -0.56 5.87 22.39
CA ILE A 31 -1.36 4.93 21.60
C ILE A 31 -0.48 4.38 20.49
N ASP A 32 -0.16 3.09 20.58
CA ASP A 32 0.75 2.44 19.64
C ASP A 32 0.08 2.08 18.30
N LEU A 33 -1.22 1.76 18.34
CA LEU A 33 -1.94 1.20 17.18
C LEU A 33 -3.34 1.80 17.00
N MET A 34 -3.73 2.00 15.74
CA MET A 34 -5.13 2.25 15.39
C MET A 34 -5.61 1.21 14.38
N LEU A 35 -6.60 0.41 14.80
CA LEU A 35 -7.26 -0.58 13.97
C LEU A 35 -8.42 0.07 13.22
N LEU A 36 -8.41 -0.03 11.91
CA LEU A 36 -9.41 0.58 11.04
C LEU A 36 -9.83 -0.37 9.93
N THR A 37 -11.09 -0.34 9.55
CA THR A 37 -11.56 -1.02 8.34
C THR A 37 -11.47 -0.06 7.16
N THR A 38 -11.06 -0.57 6.00
CA THR A 38 -10.90 0.22 4.76
C THR A 38 -12.18 0.97 4.39
N SER A 39 -13.36 0.39 4.67
CA SER A 39 -14.66 1.03 4.48
C SER A 39 -14.85 2.32 5.28
N VAL A 40 -14.31 2.40 6.50
CA VAL A 40 -14.43 3.58 7.36
C VAL A 40 -13.35 4.63 7.01
N GLY A 41 -12.26 4.20 6.36
CA GLY A 41 -11.23 5.10 5.81
C GLY A 41 -11.72 6.08 4.73
N GLY A 42 -12.86 5.77 4.08
CA GLY A 42 -13.50 6.62 3.07
C GLY A 42 -14.14 7.92 3.63
N LEU A 43 -14.22 8.08 4.95
CA LEU A 43 -14.94 9.19 5.60
C LEU A 43 -14.19 10.53 5.64
N GLY A 44 -12.97 10.61 5.09
CA GLY A 44 -12.20 11.86 5.10
C GLY A 44 -11.34 12.10 6.34
N LEU A 45 -11.21 11.10 7.23
CA LEU A 45 -10.40 11.17 8.45
C LEU A 45 -8.93 11.49 8.14
N THR A 46 -8.26 12.17 9.06
CA THR A 46 -6.83 12.51 8.96
C THR A 46 -6.07 11.76 10.03
N LEU A 47 -5.06 10.99 9.63
CA LEU A 47 -4.30 10.08 10.49
C LEU A 47 -2.80 10.39 10.44
N THR A 48 -2.46 11.68 10.58
CA THR A 48 -1.06 12.15 10.56
C THR A 48 -0.25 11.69 11.77
N GLY A 49 -0.89 11.11 12.79
CA GLY A 49 -0.22 10.42 13.89
C GLY A 49 0.44 9.10 13.50
N ALA A 50 0.09 8.51 12.35
CA ALA A 50 0.69 7.25 11.89
C ALA A 50 1.85 7.46 10.91
N ASP A 51 2.99 6.87 11.20
CA ASP A 51 4.15 6.72 10.31
C ASP A 51 4.25 5.34 9.66
N VAL A 52 3.44 4.36 10.12
CA VAL A 52 3.36 3.03 9.52
C VAL A 52 1.91 2.69 9.21
N VAL A 53 1.65 2.23 7.98
CA VAL A 53 0.35 1.73 7.54
C VAL A 53 0.53 0.29 7.07
N ILE A 54 -0.26 -0.63 7.63
CA ILE A 54 -0.22 -2.05 7.29
C ILE A 54 -1.57 -2.45 6.72
N PHE A 55 -1.58 -2.92 5.47
CA PHE A 55 -2.73 -3.57 4.86
C PHE A 55 -2.67 -5.07 5.14
N LEU A 56 -3.65 -5.55 5.90
CA LEU A 56 -3.84 -6.98 6.17
C LEU A 56 -4.54 -7.68 5.00
N ASP A 57 -5.58 -7.05 4.46
CA ASP A 57 -6.36 -7.56 3.33
C ASP A 57 -6.36 -6.53 2.18
N HIS A 58 -6.52 -7.00 0.95
CA HIS A 58 -6.54 -6.15 -0.24
C HIS A 58 -7.89 -6.19 -0.96
N ASP A 59 -8.41 -5.02 -1.32
CA ASP A 59 -9.64 -4.92 -2.10
C ASP A 59 -9.38 -5.16 -3.60
N TRP A 60 -10.39 -5.53 -4.37
CA TRP A 60 -10.27 -5.63 -5.83
C TRP A 60 -10.12 -4.27 -6.53
N ASN A 61 -10.52 -3.20 -5.85
CA ASN A 61 -10.40 -1.83 -6.28
C ASN A 61 -9.15 -1.17 -5.66
N PRO A 62 -8.09 -0.92 -6.47
CA PRO A 62 -6.87 -0.30 -5.96
C PRO A 62 -7.09 1.11 -5.39
N MET A 63 -8.17 1.79 -5.78
CA MET A 63 -8.45 3.16 -5.35
C MET A 63 -8.82 3.24 -3.87
N LYS A 64 -9.44 2.19 -3.31
CA LYS A 64 -9.77 2.17 -1.88
C LYS A 64 -8.52 2.14 -1.02
N ASP A 65 -7.54 1.33 -1.40
CA ASP A 65 -6.29 1.23 -0.65
C ASP A 65 -5.46 2.51 -0.78
N LEU A 66 -5.42 3.12 -1.97
CA LEU A 66 -4.78 4.42 -2.18
C LEU A 66 -5.43 5.49 -1.29
N GLN A 67 -6.76 5.54 -1.26
CA GLN A 67 -7.49 6.49 -0.42
C GLN A 67 -7.19 6.30 1.07
N ALA A 68 -7.09 5.04 1.54
CA ALA A 68 -6.73 4.73 2.92
C ALA A 68 -5.30 5.17 3.26
N MET A 69 -4.35 4.96 2.35
CA MET A 69 -2.96 5.42 2.49
C MET A 69 -2.87 6.95 2.56
N ASP A 70 -3.62 7.66 1.71
CA ASP A 70 -3.67 9.14 1.69
C ASP A 70 -4.16 9.76 3.01
N ARG A 71 -4.79 8.97 3.89
CA ARG A 71 -5.20 9.46 5.23
C ARG A 71 -3.99 9.71 6.14
N ALA A 72 -2.96 8.88 6.02
CA ALA A 72 -1.70 9.02 6.75
C ALA A 72 -0.69 9.87 5.98
N HIS A 73 -0.63 9.71 4.65
CA HIS A 73 0.19 10.53 3.75
C HIS A 73 -0.50 11.87 3.42
N ARG A 74 -0.81 12.65 4.46
CA ARG A 74 -1.54 13.92 4.36
C ARG A 74 -0.68 15.10 4.81
N ILE A 75 -1.01 16.29 4.28
CA ILE A 75 -0.42 17.56 4.71
C ILE A 75 -0.56 17.69 6.24
N GLY A 76 0.56 17.85 6.94
CA GLY A 76 0.63 17.88 8.41
C GLY A 76 1.45 16.73 9.00
N GLN A 77 1.72 15.67 8.23
CA GLN A 77 2.67 14.63 8.64
C GLN A 77 4.11 15.15 8.59
N ARG A 78 4.90 14.86 9.64
CA ARG A 78 6.31 15.26 9.79
C ARG A 78 7.29 14.09 9.59
N ARG A 79 6.80 12.85 9.67
CA ARG A 79 7.58 11.61 9.53
C ARG A 79 7.34 10.95 8.17
N VAL A 80 8.29 10.11 7.73
CA VAL A 80 8.09 9.29 6.53
C VAL A 80 7.04 8.23 6.82
N VAL A 81 6.05 8.09 5.94
CA VAL A 81 5.00 7.09 6.07
C VAL A 81 5.41 5.84 5.30
N ASN A 82 5.66 4.75 6.03
CA ASN A 82 5.96 3.44 5.45
C ASN A 82 4.67 2.63 5.28
N VAL A 83 4.48 2.07 4.09
CA VAL A 83 3.26 1.33 3.75
C VAL A 83 3.62 -0.11 3.43
N TYR A 84 3.10 -1.02 4.25
CA TYR A 84 3.29 -2.45 4.10
C TYR A 84 2.01 -3.12 3.63
N ARG A 85 2.15 -4.03 2.67
CA ARG A 85 1.08 -4.88 2.15
C ARG A 85 1.46 -6.31 2.42
N LEU A 86 0.73 -6.98 3.33
CA LEU A 86 0.96 -8.40 3.59
C LEU A 86 0.25 -9.21 2.50
N VAL A 87 0.97 -10.09 1.82
CA VAL A 87 0.43 -10.93 0.75
C VAL A 87 0.87 -12.37 1.00
N THR A 88 -0.11 -13.26 1.09
CA THR A 88 0.11 -14.68 1.31
C THR A 88 0.41 -15.39 0.01
N ARG A 89 1.57 -16.04 -0.07
CA ARG A 89 2.02 -16.76 -1.27
C ARG A 89 1.12 -17.94 -1.61
N GLY A 90 0.87 -18.14 -2.90
CA GLY A 90 0.06 -19.26 -3.41
C GLY A 90 -1.44 -19.13 -3.11
N THR A 91 -1.91 -17.94 -2.74
CA THR A 91 -3.33 -17.67 -2.48
C THR A 91 -3.93 -16.75 -3.56
N LEU A 92 -5.24 -16.53 -3.47
CA LEU A 92 -5.95 -15.59 -4.34
C LEU A 92 -5.42 -14.15 -4.24
N GLU A 93 -4.74 -13.78 -3.13
CA GLU A 93 -4.22 -12.42 -2.90
C GLU A 93 -3.21 -11.99 -3.97
N GLU A 94 -2.37 -12.92 -4.47
CA GLU A 94 -1.44 -12.63 -5.57
C GLU A 94 -2.18 -12.25 -6.86
N LYS A 95 -3.30 -12.92 -7.14
CA LYS A 95 -4.14 -12.61 -8.31
C LYS A 95 -4.84 -11.26 -8.14
N ILE A 96 -5.27 -10.93 -6.93
CA ILE A 96 -5.86 -9.61 -6.62
C ILE A 96 -4.82 -8.50 -6.83
N MET A 97 -3.58 -8.70 -6.38
CA MET A 97 -2.48 -7.76 -6.61
C MET A 97 -2.17 -7.57 -8.09
N SER A 98 -2.12 -8.65 -8.86
CA SER A 98 -1.95 -8.60 -10.31
C SER A 98 -3.11 -7.84 -11.00
N ALA A 99 -4.36 -8.13 -10.62
CA ALA A 99 -5.53 -7.43 -11.15
C ALA A 99 -5.54 -5.93 -10.78
N GLN A 100 -5.13 -5.56 -9.56
CA GLN A 100 -4.97 -4.17 -9.16
C GLN A 100 -3.92 -3.45 -10.01
N ALA A 101 -2.75 -4.08 -10.23
CA ALA A 101 -1.68 -3.52 -11.03
C ALA A 101 -2.13 -3.31 -12.48
N PHE A 102 -2.81 -4.29 -13.07
CA PHE A 102 -3.41 -4.18 -14.40
C PHE A 102 -4.40 -3.02 -14.48
N LYS A 103 -5.35 -2.92 -13.54
CA LYS A 103 -6.32 -1.81 -13.51
C LYS A 103 -5.65 -0.44 -13.41
N ARG A 104 -4.59 -0.30 -12.59
CA ARG A 104 -3.82 0.94 -12.48
C ARG A 104 -3.08 1.26 -13.77
N HIS A 105 -2.46 0.27 -14.39
CA HIS A 105 -1.73 0.44 -15.65
C HIS A 105 -2.68 0.90 -16.76
N VAL A 106 -3.82 0.22 -16.95
CA VAL A 106 -4.83 0.61 -17.94
C VAL A 106 -5.30 2.05 -17.70
N ALA A 107 -5.62 2.40 -16.44
CA ALA A 107 -6.05 3.76 -16.11
C ALA A 107 -4.97 4.82 -16.44
N ALA A 108 -3.69 4.53 -16.13
CA ALA A 108 -2.59 5.43 -16.43
C ALA A 108 -2.37 5.60 -17.95
N THR A 109 -2.44 4.51 -18.71
CA THR A 109 -2.29 4.51 -20.17
C THR A 109 -3.39 5.32 -20.84
N VAL A 110 -4.65 5.16 -20.41
CA VAL A 110 -5.78 5.89 -21.00
C VAL A 110 -5.73 7.40 -20.69
N VAL A 111 -5.19 7.81 -19.54
CA VAL A 111 -5.19 9.23 -19.11
C VAL A 111 -4.01 10.03 -19.68
N ASN A 112 -2.95 9.37 -20.17
CA ASN A 112 -1.79 10.09 -20.69
C ASN A 112 -2.10 10.74 -22.06
N GLN A 113 -1.83 12.04 -22.20
CA GLN A 113 -2.07 12.82 -23.44
C GLN A 113 -1.24 12.36 -24.67
N GLN A 114 -0.43 11.30 -24.53
CA GLN A 114 0.27 10.63 -25.63
C GLN A 114 -0.60 9.59 -26.37
N ASN A 115 -1.92 9.56 -26.12
CA ASN A 115 -2.88 8.71 -26.83
C ASN A 115 -3.01 8.95 -28.34
N ALA A 116 -2.33 9.96 -28.91
CA ALA A 116 -2.20 10.10 -30.35
C ALA A 116 -1.48 8.90 -31.00
N ALA A 117 -0.64 8.17 -30.23
CA ALA A 117 0.03 6.95 -30.69
C ALA A 117 -0.84 5.69 -30.51
N LEU A 118 -1.78 5.65 -29.54
CA LEU A 118 -2.66 4.50 -29.34
C LEU A 118 -3.71 4.35 -30.45
N SER A 119 -4.08 5.45 -31.13
CA SER A 119 -4.98 5.38 -32.30
C SER A 119 -4.30 4.82 -33.55
N THR A 120 -2.96 4.75 -33.57
CA THR A 120 -2.15 4.26 -34.69
C THR A 120 -1.50 2.90 -34.43
N MET A 121 -1.62 2.37 -33.20
CA MET A 121 -1.11 1.04 -32.83
C MET A 121 -2.00 -0.09 -33.36
N ASN A 122 -1.37 -1.16 -33.83
CA ASN A 122 -2.08 -2.36 -34.25
C ASN A 122 -2.63 -3.12 -33.03
N THR A 123 -3.74 -3.84 -33.22
CA THR A 123 -4.39 -4.63 -32.15
C THR A 123 -3.42 -5.60 -31.45
N HIS A 124 -2.43 -6.13 -32.17
CA HIS A 124 -1.41 -7.02 -31.60
C HIS A 124 -0.44 -6.30 -30.66
N GLU A 125 -0.01 -5.08 -31.00
CA GLU A 125 0.90 -4.28 -30.18
C GLU A 125 0.22 -3.79 -28.90
N LEU A 126 -1.10 -3.52 -28.97
CA LEU A 126 -1.92 -3.28 -27.78
C LEU A 126 -1.96 -4.52 -26.88
N LEU A 127 -2.18 -5.70 -27.45
CA LEU A 127 -2.21 -6.95 -26.67
C LEU A 127 -0.85 -7.25 -26.01
N ASP A 128 0.26 -7.01 -26.71
CA ASP A 128 1.62 -7.18 -26.17
C ASP A 128 1.93 -6.20 -25.02
N LEU A 129 1.36 -4.99 -25.02
CA LEU A 129 1.45 -4.06 -23.88
C LEU A 129 0.65 -4.55 -22.66
N PHE A 130 -0.42 -5.31 -22.90
CA PHE A 130 -1.29 -5.87 -21.86
C PHE A 130 -0.87 -7.26 -21.39
N GLU A 131 -0.03 -7.97 -22.13
CA GLU A 131 0.67 -9.14 -21.64
C GLU A 131 1.76 -8.69 -20.66
N LEU A 132 1.47 -8.85 -19.37
CA LEU A 132 2.49 -8.84 -18.33
C LEU A 132 3.55 -9.86 -18.74
N ALA A 133 4.71 -9.36 -19.20
CA ALA A 133 5.87 -10.19 -19.48
C ALA A 133 6.00 -11.22 -18.35
N PRO A 134 6.07 -12.53 -18.65
CA PRO A 134 6.25 -13.53 -17.63
C PRO A 134 7.46 -13.10 -16.81
N ALA A 135 7.28 -13.05 -15.48
CA ALA A 135 8.31 -12.63 -14.55
C ALA A 135 9.64 -13.22 -15.02
N ARG A 136 10.57 -12.33 -15.40
CA ARG A 136 11.89 -12.72 -15.88
C ARG A 136 12.41 -13.77 -14.91
N PRO A 137 12.78 -14.98 -15.35
CA PRO A 137 13.32 -15.97 -14.44
C PRO A 137 14.46 -15.30 -13.67
N ALA A 138 14.45 -15.50 -12.35
CA ALA A 138 15.34 -14.86 -11.40
C ALA A 138 16.80 -15.11 -11.79
N ASP A 139 17.35 -14.25 -12.62
CA ASP A 139 18.75 -14.25 -13.01
C ASP A 139 19.18 -12.78 -13.14
N ALA A 140 19.26 -12.17 -11.97
CA ALA A 140 20.08 -11.00 -11.67
C ALA A 140 20.06 -10.89 -10.15
N THR A 141 21.17 -11.29 -9.54
CA THR A 141 21.55 -10.99 -8.16
C THR A 141 21.04 -9.59 -7.80
N THR A 142 20.06 -9.51 -6.92
CA THR A 142 19.56 -8.22 -6.45
C THR A 142 20.70 -7.54 -5.68
N PRO A 143 20.93 -6.23 -5.85
CA PRO A 143 21.94 -5.49 -5.09
C PRO A 143 21.78 -5.66 -3.57
N ASP A 144 20.54 -5.91 -3.13
CA ASP A 144 20.17 -6.11 -1.72
C ASP A 144 20.67 -7.45 -1.16
N GLU A 145 20.73 -8.53 -1.95
CA GLU A 145 21.27 -9.82 -1.50
C GLU A 145 22.80 -9.79 -1.38
N ALA A 146 23.48 -9.04 -2.26
CA ALA A 146 24.92 -8.83 -2.16
C ALA A 146 25.29 -8.01 -0.90
N MET A 147 24.48 -6.99 -0.58
CA MET A 147 24.69 -6.14 0.61
C MET A 147 24.44 -6.90 1.92
N LEU A 148 23.46 -7.81 1.94
CA LEU A 148 23.19 -8.69 3.10
C LEU A 148 24.27 -9.76 3.29
N ALA A 149 24.84 -10.29 2.21
CA ALA A 149 25.95 -11.25 2.27
C ALA A 149 27.24 -10.59 2.78
N GLU A 150 27.53 -9.36 2.37
CA GLU A 150 28.71 -8.60 2.82
C GLU A 150 28.60 -8.19 4.30
N TYR A 151 27.39 -7.83 4.77
CA TYR A 151 27.12 -7.55 6.17
C TYR A 151 27.27 -8.80 7.06
N ALA A 152 26.75 -9.95 6.62
CA ALA A 152 26.88 -11.21 7.35
C ALA A 152 28.34 -11.71 7.44
N ALA A 153 29.15 -11.49 6.39
CA ALA A 153 30.57 -11.81 6.40
C ALA A 153 31.37 -10.94 7.37
N SER A 154 31.02 -9.66 7.52
CA SER A 154 31.65 -8.74 8.48
C SER A 154 31.34 -9.07 9.94
N ALA A 155 30.19 -9.70 10.21
CA ALA A 155 29.72 -10.03 11.57
C ALA A 155 30.32 -11.33 12.14
N THR A 156 31.05 -12.11 11.34
CA THR A 156 31.63 -13.40 11.76
C THR A 156 33.16 -13.34 11.94
N GLY A 157 33.76 -12.15 11.82
CA GLY A 157 35.19 -11.92 12.00
C GLY A 157 35.51 -11.13 13.27
N ALA A 158 35.40 -11.77 14.43
CA ALA A 158 36.04 -11.39 15.69
C ALA A 158 36.33 -12.63 16.54
#